data_AF-A0AAE1BU32-F1
#
_entry.id   AF-A0AAE1BU32-F1
#
_cell.length_a   1.000
_cell.length_b   1.000
_cell.length_c   1.000
_cell.angle_alpha   90.00
_cell.angle_beta   90.00
_cell.angle_gamma   90.00
#
_symmetry.space_group_name_H-M   'P 1'
#
loop_
_entity.id
_entity.type
_entity.pdbx_description
1 polymer ?
#
loop_
_entity_poly.entity_id
_entity_poly.type
_entity_poly.pdbx_seq_one_letter_code
_entity_poly.pdbx_strand_id
1 'polypeptide(L)'
;MLTDINSAQIQHWRKEELRRAVEAIKKVQGDADRAQKAAISKEAIQITKNILAANPSIPYLVTEMKAFAQNKVINDALKEVMNGPPALFISTDEDSGKILAMASVPKECVAKGLKADEWIKHLIPVLNGKGGGKAESAQVSGTNVKALKEALNKSEKFAQEKLSCGPVVLAPPLSTSVKPKDEIENN
;
A
#
# COMPACT_ATOMS: atom_id res chain seq x y z
N MET A 1 27.51 -5.11 9.00
CA MET A 1 28.51 -4.45 8.11
C MET A 1 29.34 -3.39 8.86
N LEU A 2 28.77 -2.24 9.25
CA LEU A 2 29.56 -1.17 9.91
C LEU A 2 30.06 -1.61 11.31
N THR A 3 29.25 -2.38 12.03
CA THR A 3 29.57 -3.03 13.30
C THR A 3 30.76 -3.99 13.18
N ASP A 4 30.84 -4.73 12.08
CA ASP A 4 31.87 -5.76 11.87
C ASP A 4 33.22 -5.11 11.52
N ILE A 5 33.20 -3.99 10.78
CA ILE A 5 34.40 -3.18 10.51
C ILE A 5 34.91 -2.54 11.82
N ASN A 6 34.01 -2.15 12.72
CA ASN A 6 34.39 -1.54 13.99
C ASN A 6 35.10 -2.52 14.93
N SER A 7 34.65 -3.79 14.98
CA SER A 7 35.25 -4.84 15.81
C SER A 7 36.47 -5.52 15.17
N ALA A 8 36.72 -5.33 13.86
CA ALA A 8 37.86 -5.94 13.18
C ALA A 8 39.21 -5.50 13.77
N GLN A 9 40.09 -6.47 14.04
CA GLN A 9 41.47 -6.26 14.52
C GLN A 9 42.40 -5.98 13.32
N ILE A 10 42.30 -4.77 12.77
CA ILE A 10 43.11 -4.30 11.63
C ILE A 10 43.69 -2.92 11.94
N GLN A 11 44.66 -2.52 11.12
CA GLN A 11 45.31 -1.21 11.22
C GLN A 11 44.27 -0.07 11.17
N HIS A 12 44.41 0.91 12.05
CA HIS A 12 43.42 1.98 12.24
C HIS A 12 43.10 2.74 10.95
N TRP A 13 44.11 3.08 10.16
CA TRP A 13 43.93 3.78 8.89
C TRP A 13 43.11 2.97 7.87
N ARG A 14 43.32 1.65 7.83
CA ARG A 14 42.59 0.74 6.93
C ARG A 14 41.14 0.58 7.37
N LYS A 15 40.90 0.58 8.69
CA LYS A 15 39.55 0.62 9.26
C LYS A 15 38.81 1.90 8.87
N GLU A 16 39.47 3.05 8.93
CA GLU A 16 38.90 4.34 8.55
C GLU A 16 38.58 4.41 7.05
N GLU A 17 39.45 3.88 6.19
CA GLU A 17 39.20 3.75 4.75
C GLU A 17 37.97 2.88 4.45
N LEU A 18 37.86 1.72 5.09
CA LEU A 18 36.70 0.82 4.95
C LEU A 18 35.40 1.45 5.48
N ARG A 19 35.46 2.20 6.59
CA ARG A 19 34.31 2.95 7.11
C ARG A 19 33.81 3.96 6.09
N ARG A 20 34.71 4.79 5.54
CA ARG A 20 34.36 5.79 4.54
C ARG A 20 33.73 5.17 3.29
N ALA A 21 34.26 4.04 2.82
CA ALA A 21 33.69 3.32 1.70
C ALA A 21 32.26 2.81 2.00
N VAL A 22 32.04 2.20 3.18
CA VAL A 22 30.70 1.73 3.57
C VAL A 22 29.71 2.87 3.80
N GLU A 23 30.15 3.98 4.37
CA GLU A 23 29.33 5.18 4.53
C GLU A 23 28.95 5.80 3.19
N ALA A 24 29.88 5.86 2.24
CA ALA A 24 29.60 6.30 0.87
C ALA A 24 28.57 5.39 0.19
N ILE A 25 28.71 4.07 0.30
CA ILE A 25 27.74 3.11 -0.26
C ILE A 25 26.36 3.27 0.40
N LYS A 26 26.31 3.40 1.73
CA LYS A 26 25.04 3.65 2.46
C LYS A 26 24.38 4.95 2.03
N LYS A 27 25.16 6.00 1.77
CA LYS A 27 24.64 7.26 1.26
C LYS A 27 23.99 7.08 -0.10
N VAL A 28 24.68 6.41 -1.04
CA VAL A 28 24.14 6.11 -2.37
C VAL A 28 22.86 5.27 -2.28
N GLN A 29 22.84 4.24 -1.41
CA GLN A 29 21.63 3.45 -1.16
C GLN A 29 20.48 4.30 -0.61
N GLY A 30 20.75 5.17 0.38
CA GLY A 30 19.72 6.03 0.97
C GLY A 30 19.14 7.04 -0.02
N ASP A 31 19.97 7.58 -0.91
CA ASP A 31 19.52 8.50 -1.96
C ASP A 31 18.72 7.76 -3.05
N ALA A 32 19.13 6.55 -3.43
CA ALA A 32 18.37 5.68 -4.34
C ALA A 32 17.00 5.29 -3.75
N ASP A 33 16.94 4.89 -2.48
CA ASP A 33 15.70 4.57 -1.78
C ASP A 33 14.74 5.75 -1.73
N ARG A 34 15.27 6.97 -1.50
CA ARG A 34 14.46 8.19 -1.49
C ARG A 34 13.91 8.48 -2.88
N ALA A 35 14.73 8.33 -3.92
CA ALA A 35 14.31 8.52 -5.32
C ALA A 35 13.24 7.50 -5.72
N GLN A 36 13.41 6.23 -5.37
CA GLN A 36 12.43 5.16 -5.65
C GLN A 36 11.10 5.44 -4.93
N LYS A 37 11.12 5.80 -3.64
CA LYS A 37 9.91 6.17 -2.90
C LYS A 37 9.19 7.36 -3.52
N ALA A 38 9.92 8.35 -4.03
CA ALA A 38 9.34 9.50 -4.71
C ALA A 38 8.73 9.12 -6.07
N ALA A 39 9.37 8.25 -6.84
CA ALA A 39 8.84 7.76 -8.11
C ALA A 39 7.54 6.96 -7.91
N ILE A 40 7.53 6.01 -6.97
CA ILE A 40 6.35 5.22 -6.63
C ILE A 40 5.22 6.11 -6.13
N SER A 41 5.53 7.15 -5.33
CA SER A 41 4.53 8.12 -4.89
C SER A 41 3.87 8.87 -6.06
N LYS A 42 4.64 9.25 -7.08
CA LYS A 42 4.09 9.93 -8.27
C LYS A 42 3.23 8.99 -9.10
N GLU A 43 3.67 7.75 -9.29
CA GLU A 43 2.92 6.73 -10.02
C GLU A 43 1.59 6.41 -9.32
N ALA A 44 1.63 6.21 -8.00
CA ALA A 44 0.45 6.03 -7.15
C ALA A 44 -0.57 7.17 -7.31
N ILE A 45 -0.12 8.43 -7.25
CA ILE A 45 -0.96 9.61 -7.47
C ILE A 45 -1.58 9.60 -8.88
N GLN A 46 -0.78 9.27 -9.89
CA GLN A 46 -1.25 9.25 -11.28
C GLN A 46 -2.31 8.16 -11.51
N ILE A 47 -2.11 6.96 -10.96
CA ILE A 47 -3.08 5.87 -11.02
C ILE A 47 -4.40 6.31 -10.38
N THR A 48 -4.34 6.88 -9.18
CA THR A 48 -5.53 7.40 -8.49
C THR A 48 -6.27 8.45 -9.32
N LYS A 49 -5.55 9.41 -9.92
CA LYS A 49 -6.15 10.44 -10.79
C LYS A 49 -6.80 9.84 -12.04
N ASN A 50 -6.15 8.86 -12.66
CA ASN A 50 -6.69 8.17 -13.83
C ASN A 50 -7.99 7.43 -13.50
N ILE A 51 -8.06 6.77 -12.33
CA ILE A 51 -9.28 6.06 -11.88
C ILE A 51 -10.42 7.04 -11.62
N LEU A 52 -10.13 8.18 -10.96
CA LEU A 52 -11.12 9.23 -10.72
C LEU A 52 -11.62 9.87 -12.03
N ALA A 53 -10.73 10.12 -12.98
CA ALA A 53 -11.10 10.68 -14.29
C ALA A 53 -11.92 9.71 -15.13
N ALA A 54 -11.60 8.41 -15.07
CA ALA A 54 -12.34 7.37 -15.78
C ALA A 54 -13.74 7.14 -15.20
N ASN A 55 -13.95 7.42 -13.90
CA ASN A 55 -15.23 7.17 -13.25
C ASN A 55 -15.66 8.34 -12.33
N PRO A 56 -16.37 9.35 -12.88
CA PRO A 56 -16.74 10.58 -12.16
C PRO A 56 -17.74 10.41 -10.99
N SER A 57 -18.36 9.24 -10.82
CA SER A 57 -19.38 8.99 -9.78
C SER A 57 -19.36 7.54 -9.28
N ILE A 58 -18.18 7.07 -8.85
CA ILE A 58 -18.12 5.81 -8.10
C ILE A 58 -18.55 6.03 -6.65
N PRO A 59 -19.39 5.17 -6.07
CA PRO A 59 -19.82 5.30 -4.68
C PRO A 59 -18.71 4.94 -3.68
N TYR A 60 -17.73 4.13 -4.06
CA TYR A 60 -16.51 3.84 -3.28
C TYR A 60 -15.36 3.44 -4.20
N LEU A 61 -14.13 3.51 -3.69
CA LEU A 61 -12.90 3.12 -4.39
C LEU A 61 -12.10 2.13 -3.53
N VAL A 62 -11.95 0.88 -3.98
CA VAL A 62 -11.06 -0.10 -3.33
C VAL A 62 -10.05 -0.56 -4.37
N THR A 63 -8.75 -0.35 -4.14
CA THR A 63 -7.73 -0.82 -5.08
C THR A 63 -6.45 -1.24 -4.37
N GLU A 64 -5.77 -2.19 -4.99
CA GLU A 64 -4.38 -2.49 -4.68
C GLU A 64 -3.45 -1.41 -5.25
N MET A 65 -2.43 -1.05 -4.48
CA MET A 65 -1.38 -0.12 -4.84
C MET A 65 -0.02 -0.76 -4.57
N LYS A 66 0.87 -0.78 -5.57
CA LYS A 66 2.24 -1.30 -5.44
C LYS A 66 3.15 -0.28 -4.74
N ALA A 67 2.85 -0.01 -3.48
CA ALA A 67 3.56 0.95 -2.63
C ALA A 67 4.53 0.31 -1.63
N PHE A 68 4.79 -1.00 -1.71
CA PHE A 68 5.66 -1.74 -0.78
C PHE A 68 5.34 -1.45 0.70
N ALA A 69 4.05 -1.42 1.04
CA ALA A 69 3.56 -1.10 2.39
C ALA A 69 4.10 0.24 2.96
N GLN A 70 4.47 1.20 2.09
CA GLN A 70 4.97 2.51 2.51
C GLN A 70 3.83 3.47 2.85
N ASN A 71 3.66 3.73 4.15
CA ASN A 71 2.64 4.64 4.68
C ASN A 71 2.61 6.00 3.98
N LYS A 72 3.77 6.61 3.71
CA LYS A 72 3.83 7.94 3.09
C LYS A 72 3.22 7.94 1.67
N VAL A 73 3.55 6.93 0.87
CA VAL A 73 3.10 6.80 -0.52
C VAL A 73 1.58 6.66 -0.57
N ILE A 74 1.02 5.79 0.27
CA ILE A 74 -0.44 5.56 0.31
C ILE A 74 -1.16 6.81 0.83
N ASN A 75 -0.64 7.47 1.87
CA ASN A 75 -1.20 8.73 2.36
C ASN A 75 -1.23 9.82 1.29
N ASP A 76 -0.15 9.97 0.53
CA ASP A 76 -0.08 10.99 -0.52
C ASP A 76 -1.08 10.69 -1.65
N ALA A 77 -1.30 9.43 -2.00
CA ALA A 77 -2.37 9.04 -2.91
C ALA A 77 -3.78 9.26 -2.33
N LEU A 78 -3.99 9.00 -1.03
CA LEU A 78 -5.28 9.20 -0.36
C LEU A 78 -5.68 10.68 -0.28
N LYS A 79 -4.71 11.61 -0.21
CA LYS A 79 -5.02 13.04 -0.23
C LYS A 79 -5.69 13.49 -1.53
N GLU A 80 -5.38 12.83 -2.65
CA GLU A 80 -5.98 13.14 -3.96
C GLU A 80 -7.45 12.71 -4.05
N VAL A 81 -7.86 11.70 -3.27
CA VAL A 81 -9.25 11.21 -3.19
C VAL A 81 -10.04 11.79 -2.02
N MET A 82 -9.43 12.65 -1.19
CA MET A 82 -10.08 13.22 -0.01
C MET A 82 -11.34 14.03 -0.35
N ASN A 83 -11.37 14.69 -1.51
CA ASN A 83 -12.52 15.44 -2.03
C ASN A 83 -13.43 14.61 -2.93
N GLY A 84 -13.16 13.31 -3.06
CA GLY A 84 -13.86 12.39 -3.95
C GLY A 84 -14.64 11.32 -3.17
N PRO A 85 -14.75 10.10 -3.72
CA PRO A 85 -15.44 9.01 -3.08
C PRO A 85 -14.64 8.44 -1.89
N PRO A 86 -15.30 7.73 -0.95
CA PRO A 86 -14.61 6.98 0.08
C PRO A 86 -13.69 5.93 -0.54
N ALA A 87 -12.42 5.95 -0.14
CA ALA A 87 -11.37 5.16 -0.75
C ALA A 87 -10.63 4.29 0.28
N LEU A 88 -10.25 3.08 -0.13
CA LEU A 88 -9.40 2.17 0.62
C LEU A 88 -8.31 1.63 -0.32
N PHE A 89 -7.06 1.86 0.06
CA PHE A 89 -5.90 1.38 -0.66
C PHE A 89 -5.18 0.31 0.14
N ILE A 90 -4.89 -0.81 -0.51
CA ILE A 90 -4.13 -1.91 0.07
C ILE A 90 -2.79 -2.02 -0.66
N SER A 91 -1.71 -2.14 0.09
CA SER A 91 -0.38 -2.36 -0.43
C SER A 91 0.32 -3.48 0.29
N THR A 92 0.99 -4.32 -0.47
CA THR A 92 1.83 -5.41 0.03
C THR A 92 3.30 -5.11 -0.23
N ASP A 93 4.13 -5.65 0.65
CA ASP A 93 5.57 -5.72 0.53
C ASP A 93 5.97 -7.18 0.71
N GLU A 94 6.26 -7.85 -0.41
CA GLU A 94 6.67 -9.26 -0.40
C GLU A 94 8.05 -9.45 0.23
N ASP A 95 8.94 -8.46 0.09
CA ASP A 95 10.30 -8.52 0.62
C ASP A 95 10.30 -8.48 2.16
N SER A 96 9.45 -7.63 2.75
CA SER A 96 9.32 -7.54 4.21
C SER A 96 8.20 -8.39 4.80
N GLY A 97 7.39 -9.04 3.96
CA GLY A 97 6.22 -9.82 4.39
C GLY A 97 5.15 -8.97 5.06
N LYS A 98 5.02 -7.69 4.68
CA LYS A 98 4.09 -6.74 5.30
C LYS A 98 2.95 -6.40 4.36
N ILE A 99 1.77 -6.24 4.93
CA ILE A 99 0.59 -5.71 4.24
C ILE A 99 0.10 -4.48 4.99
N LEU A 100 -0.26 -3.43 4.26
CA LEU A 100 -0.75 -2.16 4.78
C LEU A 100 -2.04 -1.83 4.04
N ALA A 101 -3.11 -1.54 4.78
CA ALA A 101 -4.33 -0.98 4.23
C ALA A 101 -4.61 0.36 4.88
N MET A 102 -5.02 1.34 4.08
CA MET A 102 -5.39 2.66 4.56
C MET A 102 -6.69 3.09 3.91
N ALA A 103 -7.62 3.59 4.73
CA ALA A 103 -8.91 4.09 4.31
C ALA A 103 -9.01 5.59 4.54
N SER A 104 -9.60 6.30 3.59
CA SER A 104 -10.02 7.70 3.72
C SER A 104 -11.49 7.81 3.31
N VAL A 105 -12.29 8.37 4.20
CA VAL A 105 -13.73 8.50 4.01
C VAL A 105 -14.11 9.98 4.19
N PRO A 106 -14.73 10.61 3.19
CA PRO A 106 -15.26 11.96 3.30
C PRO A 106 -16.31 12.06 4.41
N LYS A 107 -16.40 13.22 5.06
CA LYS A 107 -17.36 13.48 6.15
C LYS A 107 -18.81 13.16 5.79
N GLU A 108 -19.19 13.38 4.53
CA GLU A 108 -20.53 13.07 4.02
C GLU A 108 -20.83 11.56 4.07
N CYS A 109 -19.87 10.71 3.72
CA CYS A 109 -19.99 9.26 3.78
C CYS A 109 -19.92 8.74 5.22
N VAL A 110 -19.16 9.42 6.09
CA VAL A 110 -19.17 9.15 7.54
C VAL A 110 -20.56 9.38 8.13
N ALA A 111 -21.22 10.48 7.75
CA ALA A 111 -22.60 10.76 8.18
C ALA A 111 -23.61 9.71 7.67
N LYS A 112 -23.36 9.13 6.49
CA LYS A 112 -24.15 8.00 5.94
C LYS A 112 -23.87 6.66 6.64
N GLY A 113 -22.91 6.60 7.57
CA GLY A 113 -22.63 5.41 8.40
C GLY A 113 -21.42 4.58 7.95
N LEU A 114 -20.71 4.98 6.90
CA LEU A 114 -19.43 4.36 6.53
C LEU A 114 -18.31 5.02 7.32
N LYS A 115 -17.76 4.36 8.33
CA LYS A 115 -16.61 4.89 9.10
C LYS A 115 -15.32 4.18 8.71
N ALA A 116 -14.25 4.94 8.47
CA ALA A 116 -12.93 4.39 8.13
C ALA A 116 -12.39 3.45 9.21
N ASP A 117 -12.53 3.82 10.50
CA ASP A 117 -12.10 2.98 11.63
C ASP A 117 -12.81 1.62 11.66
N GLU A 118 -14.14 1.59 11.48
CA GLU A 118 -14.91 0.34 11.42
C GLU A 118 -14.50 -0.49 10.19
N TRP A 119 -14.32 0.17 9.04
CA TRP A 119 -13.92 -0.47 7.79
C TRP A 119 -12.58 -1.19 7.92
N ILE A 120 -11.60 -0.53 8.52
CA ILE A 120 -10.27 -1.09 8.77
C ILE A 120 -10.31 -2.18 9.85
N LYS A 121 -11.11 -2.02 10.91
CA LYS A 121 -11.30 -3.05 11.95
C LYS A 121 -11.81 -4.37 11.40
N HIS A 122 -12.65 -4.35 10.37
CA HIS A 122 -13.09 -5.56 9.67
C HIS A 122 -11.95 -6.34 8.97
N LEU A 123 -10.87 -5.65 8.61
CA LEU A 123 -9.70 -6.22 7.94
C LEU A 123 -8.62 -6.72 8.89
N ILE A 124 -8.54 -6.18 10.12
CA ILE A 124 -7.59 -6.61 11.15
C ILE A 124 -7.44 -8.14 11.28
N PRO A 125 -8.53 -8.93 11.42
CA PRO A 125 -8.41 -10.39 11.57
C PRO A 125 -7.90 -11.09 10.31
N VAL A 126 -8.16 -10.53 9.11
CA VAL A 126 -7.74 -11.11 7.83
C VAL A 126 -6.25 -10.85 7.59
N LEU A 127 -5.82 -9.62 7.87
CA LEU A 127 -4.45 -9.17 7.66
C LEU A 127 -3.48 -9.65 8.76
N ASN A 128 -4.01 -10.24 9.84
CA ASN A 128 -3.28 -10.60 11.05
C ASN A 128 -2.45 -9.41 11.57
N GLY A 129 -3.14 -8.28 11.76
CA GLY A 129 -2.51 -6.98 11.93
C GLY A 129 -2.92 -6.22 13.17
N LYS A 130 -2.35 -5.02 13.30
CA LYS A 130 -2.79 -4.00 14.27
C LYS A 130 -3.01 -2.70 13.52
N GLY A 131 -4.11 -2.03 13.84
CA GLY A 131 -4.56 -0.85 13.14
C GLY A 131 -5.57 -0.06 13.94
N GLY A 132 -5.85 1.14 13.47
CA GLY A 132 -6.83 2.05 14.04
C GLY A 132 -6.82 3.39 13.34
N GLY A 133 -7.75 4.25 13.72
CA GLY A 133 -7.82 5.61 13.20
C GLY A 133 -9.04 6.37 13.67
N LYS A 134 -9.34 7.45 12.96
CA LYS A 134 -10.55 8.26 13.12
C LYS A 134 -11.63 7.77 12.17
N ALA A 135 -12.85 8.28 12.32
CA ALA A 135 -13.94 7.96 11.42
C ALA A 135 -13.67 8.39 9.96
N GLU A 136 -12.86 9.42 9.74
CA GLU A 136 -12.48 9.95 8.42
C GLU A 136 -11.25 9.27 7.81
N SER A 137 -10.35 8.74 8.64
CA SER A 137 -9.12 8.11 8.16
C SER A 137 -8.62 7.05 9.13
N ALA A 138 -8.27 5.88 8.60
CA ALA A 138 -7.77 4.77 9.40
C ALA A 138 -6.74 3.94 8.64
N GLN A 139 -5.91 3.21 9.39
CA GLN A 139 -4.86 2.38 8.83
C GLN A 139 -4.69 1.08 9.61
N VAL A 140 -4.27 0.02 8.92
CA VAL A 140 -3.90 -1.27 9.51
C VAL A 140 -2.67 -1.82 8.83
N SER A 141 -1.72 -2.27 9.65
CA SER A 141 -0.55 -2.99 9.18
C SER A 141 -0.61 -4.43 9.70
N GLY A 142 -0.32 -5.40 8.85
CA GLY A 142 -0.32 -6.82 9.16
C GLY A 142 0.80 -7.56 8.45
N THR A 143 0.85 -8.87 8.67
CA THR A 143 1.87 -9.77 8.13
C THR A 143 1.32 -10.79 7.12
N ASN A 144 0.00 -10.84 6.94
CA ASN A 144 -0.63 -11.79 6.03
C ASN A 144 -0.75 -11.25 4.60
N VAL A 145 0.37 -11.21 3.87
CA VAL A 145 0.44 -10.72 2.48
C VAL A 145 -0.46 -11.50 1.52
N LYS A 146 -0.63 -12.82 1.75
CA LYS A 146 -1.45 -13.70 0.91
C LYS A 146 -2.95 -13.39 0.98
N ALA A 147 -3.39 -12.73 2.05
CA ALA A 147 -4.79 -12.36 2.24
C ALA A 147 -5.19 -11.07 1.51
N LEU A 148 -4.35 -10.53 0.62
CA LEU A 148 -4.66 -9.36 -0.19
C LEU A 148 -6.01 -9.48 -0.93
N LYS A 149 -6.24 -10.60 -1.66
CA LYS A 149 -7.49 -10.83 -2.39
C LYS A 149 -8.70 -10.91 -1.46
N GLU A 150 -8.54 -11.57 -0.32
CA GLU A 150 -9.58 -11.68 0.69
C GLU A 150 -9.88 -10.31 1.31
N ALA A 151 -8.86 -9.51 1.60
CA ALA A 151 -8.98 -8.18 2.16
C ALA A 151 -9.68 -7.22 1.19
N LEU A 152 -9.37 -7.28 -0.11
CA LEU A 152 -10.07 -6.50 -1.14
C LEU A 152 -11.56 -6.87 -1.16
N ASN A 153 -11.88 -8.15 -1.31
CA ASN A 153 -13.27 -8.64 -1.35
C ASN A 153 -14.05 -8.27 -0.08
N LYS A 154 -13.42 -8.39 1.09
CA LYS A 154 -14.07 -8.07 2.38
C LYS A 154 -14.27 -6.57 2.56
N SER A 155 -13.32 -5.76 2.05
CA SER A 155 -13.43 -4.30 2.04
C SER A 155 -14.60 -3.85 1.17
N GLU A 156 -14.72 -4.41 -0.04
CA GLU A 156 -15.80 -4.08 -0.97
C GLU A 156 -17.17 -4.45 -0.40
N LYS A 157 -17.32 -5.65 0.17
CA LYS A 157 -18.57 -6.08 0.82
C LYS A 157 -18.99 -5.13 1.94
N PHE A 158 -18.04 -4.73 2.79
CA PHE A 158 -18.34 -3.78 3.88
C PHE A 158 -18.80 -2.42 3.34
N ALA A 159 -18.16 -1.91 2.28
CA ALA A 159 -18.56 -0.66 1.65
C ALA A 159 -19.96 -0.77 1.00
N GLN A 160 -20.25 -1.87 0.31
CA GLN A 160 -21.55 -2.14 -0.31
C GLN A 160 -22.68 -2.20 0.73
N GLU A 161 -22.48 -2.92 1.83
CA GLU A 161 -23.46 -3.03 2.92
C GLU A 161 -23.76 -1.67 3.55
N LYS A 162 -22.73 -0.86 3.81
CA LYS A 162 -22.89 0.45 4.46
C LYS A 162 -23.47 1.53 3.55
N LEU A 163 -23.11 1.51 2.26
CA LEU A 163 -23.58 2.50 1.30
C LEU A 163 -24.85 2.06 0.57
N SER A 164 -25.32 0.83 0.78
CA SER A 164 -26.46 0.23 0.04
C SER A 164 -26.32 0.39 -1.48
N CYS A 165 -25.07 0.32 -1.97
CA CYS A 165 -24.73 0.49 -3.39
C CYS A 165 -24.38 -0.86 -4.02
N GLY A 166 -24.72 -1.03 -5.31
CA GLY A 166 -24.33 -2.20 -6.10
C GLY A 166 -22.81 -2.32 -6.28
N PRO A 167 -22.31 -3.47 -6.79
CA PRO A 167 -20.88 -3.71 -6.93
C PRO A 167 -20.25 -2.65 -7.85
N VAL A 168 -19.26 -1.92 -7.32
CA VAL A 168 -18.46 -1.00 -8.12
C VAL A 168 -17.44 -1.82 -8.88
N VAL A 169 -17.72 -2.06 -10.15
CA VAL A 169 -16.71 -2.54 -11.09
C VAL A 169 -15.88 -1.33 -11.47
N LEU A 170 -14.76 -1.12 -10.76
CA LEU A 170 -13.71 -0.24 -11.26
C LEU A 170 -13.26 -0.84 -12.60
N ALA A 171 -13.38 -0.08 -13.69
CA ALA A 171 -12.77 -0.48 -14.95
C ALA A 171 -11.29 -0.79 -14.62
N PRO A 172 -10.82 -2.04 -14.83
CA PRO A 172 -9.51 -2.43 -14.38
C PRO A 172 -8.48 -1.49 -15.02
N PRO A 173 -7.49 -0.95 -14.27
CA PRO A 173 -6.26 -0.57 -14.92
C PRO A 173 -5.73 -1.87 -15.54
N LEU A 174 -5.75 -1.93 -16.88
CA LEU A 174 -5.17 -2.92 -17.77
C LEU A 174 -4.51 -4.10 -17.04
N SER A 175 -5.14 -5.27 -17.15
CA SER A 175 -4.70 -6.52 -16.54
C SER A 175 -3.18 -6.64 -16.43
N THR A 176 -2.68 -6.91 -15.22
CA THR A 176 -1.51 -7.75 -15.10
C THR A 176 -1.92 -9.18 -15.46
N SER A 177 -2.14 -9.42 -16.76
CA SER A 177 -2.10 -10.77 -17.31
C SER A 177 -0.64 -11.16 -17.43
N VAL A 178 -0.13 -11.87 -16.44
CA VAL A 178 0.79 -12.97 -16.74
C VAL A 178 0.16 -14.21 -16.13
N LYS A 179 -0.55 -14.96 -17.00
CA LYS A 179 -1.07 -16.29 -16.73
C LYS A 179 0.06 -17.21 -16.24
N PRO A 180 -0.19 -18.13 -15.30
CA PRO A 180 0.69 -19.29 -15.14
C PRO A 180 0.66 -20.09 -16.45
N LYS A 181 1.83 -20.28 -17.08
CA LYS A 181 2.02 -21.29 -18.12
C LYS A 181 2.34 -22.59 -17.41
N ASP A 182 1.32 -23.38 -17.12
CA ASP A 182 1.42 -24.83 -16.97
C ASP A 182 0.30 -25.45 -17.81
N GLU A 183 0.57 -26.65 -18.35
CA GLU A 183 -0.22 -27.45 -19.29
C GLU A 183 0.14 -27.29 -20.78
N ILE A 184 1.20 -28.02 -21.19
CA ILE A 184 1.15 -28.79 -22.44
C ILE A 184 1.51 -30.23 -22.08
N GLU A 185 0.49 -31.04 -21.78
CA GLU A 185 0.53 -32.49 -21.97
C GLU A 185 0.26 -32.81 -23.45
N ASN A 186 1.17 -33.61 -24.02
CA ASN A 186 0.98 -34.68 -25.02
C ASN A 186 0.09 -34.44 -26.26
N ASN A 187 0.74 -34.50 -27.44
CA ASN A 187 0.55 -35.60 -28.39
C ASN A 187 1.78 -35.75 -29.30
#